data_AF-A0A7C4YF54-F1
#
_entry.id   AF-A0A7C4YF54-F1
#
_cell.length_a   1.000
_cell.length_b   1.000
_cell.length_c   1.000
_cell.angle_alpha   90.00
_cell.angle_beta   90.00
_cell.angle_gamma   90.00
#
_symmetry.space_group_name_H-M   'P 1'
#
loop_
_entity.id
_entity.type
_entity.pdbx_description
1 polymer ?
#
loop_
_entity_poly.entity_id
_entity_poly.type
_entity_poly.pdbx_seq_one_letter_code
_entity_poly.pdbx_strand_id
1 'polypeptide(L)' 'MRKCIIIGFIPGLFIFAIGLFVLSLLILKLLWAWVIPDIFPGAVATGLVAGKISWYTSLKLAILITIIGGIIGYKKS' A
#
# COMPACT_ATOMS: atom_id res chain seq x y z
N MET A 1 -19.91 -8.49 -30.94
CA MET A 1 -19.29 -7.19 -30.58
C MET A 1 -19.06 -6.98 -29.07
N ARG A 2 -19.95 -7.42 -28.16
CA ARG A 2 -19.77 -7.22 -26.69
C ARG A 2 -18.62 -8.00 -26.03
N LYS A 3 -18.24 -9.17 -26.58
CA LYS A 3 -17.22 -10.05 -25.97
C LYS A 3 -15.78 -9.53 -26.13
N CYS A 4 -15.42 -8.91 -27.25
CA CYS A 4 -14.07 -8.34 -27.48
C CYS A 4 -13.75 -7.16 -26.55
N ILE A 5 -14.75 -6.35 -26.20
CA ILE A 5 -14.58 -5.21 -25.28
C ILE A 5 -14.23 -5.73 -23.87
N ILE A 6 -14.90 -6.80 -23.41
CA ILE A 6 -14.66 -7.40 -22.09
C ILE A 6 -13.26 -8.05 -22.03
N ILE A 7 -12.82 -8.72 -23.11
CA ILE A 7 -11.52 -9.39 -23.17
C ILE A 7 -10.35 -8.40 -23.13
N GLY A 8 -10.49 -7.20 -23.71
CA GLY A 8 -9.45 -6.16 -23.65
C GLY A 8 -9.50 -5.31 -22.37
N PHE A 9 -10.69 -5.04 -21.84
CA PHE A 9 -10.86 -4.11 -20.72
C PHE A 9 -10.50 -4.72 -19.35
N ILE A 10 -10.80 -6.00 -19.13
CA ILE A 10 -10.47 -6.71 -17.88
C ILE A 10 -8.95 -6.72 -17.60
N PRO A 11 -8.07 -7.14 -18.53
CA PRO A 11 -6.64 -7.14 -18.26
C PRO A 11 -6.08 -5.73 -18.05
N GLY A 12 -6.61 -4.73 -18.75
CA GLY A 12 -6.21 -3.32 -18.55
C GLY A 12 -6.53 -2.81 -17.13
N LEU A 13 -7.74 -3.09 -16.64
CA LEU A 13 -8.13 -2.74 -15.26
C LEU A 13 -7.26 -3.47 -14.23
N PHE A 14 -6.93 -4.73 -14.48
CA PHE A 14 -6.12 -5.54 -13.58
C PHE A 14 -4.69 -5.00 -13.47
N ILE A 15 -4.05 -4.64 -14.59
CA ILE A 15 -2.72 -4.02 -14.61
C ILE A 15 -2.74 -2.67 -13.89
N PHE A 16 -3.79 -1.86 -14.12
CA PHE A 16 -3.94 -0.57 -13.45
C PHE A 16 -4.05 -0.73 -11.91
N ALA A 17 -4.86 -1.68 -11.44
CA ALA A 17 -4.99 -1.98 -10.02
C ALA A 17 -3.65 -2.44 -9.39
N ILE A 18 -2.90 -3.29 -10.09
CA ILE A 18 -1.55 -3.70 -9.65
C ILE A 18 -0.62 -2.50 -9.59
N GLY A 19 -0.66 -1.62 -10.60
CA GLY A 19 0.15 -0.39 -10.62
C GLY A 19 -0.12 0.51 -9.42
N LEU A 20 -1.39 0.73 -9.08
CA LEU A 20 -1.79 1.49 -7.88
C LEU A 20 -1.33 0.82 -6.59
N PHE A 21 -1.42 -0.50 -6.50
CA PHE A 21 -0.95 -1.25 -5.33
C PHE A 21 0.58 -1.11 -5.15
N VAL A 22 1.36 -1.26 -6.22
CA VAL A 22 2.82 -1.08 -6.19
C VAL A 22 3.18 0.36 -5.84
N LEU A 23 2.48 1.35 -6.39
CA LEU A 23 2.70 2.75 -6.05
C LEU A 23 2.43 3.02 -4.56
N SER A 24 1.36 2.45 -4.01
CA SER A 24 1.03 2.58 -2.58
C SER A 24 2.10 1.96 -1.69
N LEU A 25 2.67 0.81 -2.08
CA LEU A 25 3.82 0.19 -1.38
C LEU A 25 5.05 1.09 -1.35
N LEU A 26 5.37 1.72 -2.50
CA LEU A 26 6.51 2.63 -2.61
C LEU A 26 6.32 3.87 -1.74
N ILE A 27 5.13 4.48 -1.79
CA ILE A 27 4.78 5.63 -0.95
C ILE A 27 4.89 5.24 0.52
N LEU A 28 4.32 4.11 0.94
CA LEU A 28 4.37 3.66 2.33
C LEU A 28 5.80 3.48 2.81
N LYS A 29 6.66 2.84 2.01
CA LYS A 29 8.06 2.63 2.39
C LYS A 29 8.85 3.93 2.47
N LEU A 30 8.60 4.87 1.56
CA LEU A 30 9.22 6.19 1.57
C LEU A 30 8.77 7.00 2.79
N LEU A 31 7.46 7.04 3.04
CA LEU A 31 6.88 7.71 4.20
C LEU A 31 7.40 7.10 5.50
N TRP A 32 7.54 5.78 5.56
CA TRP A 32 8.04 5.11 6.76
C TRP A 32 9.49 5.49 7.06
N ALA A 33 10.35 5.56 6.03
CA ALA A 33 11.74 5.95 6.21
C ALA A 33 11.89 7.44 6.60
N TRP A 34 10.88 8.28 6.35
CA TRP A 34 10.94 9.71 6.66
C TRP A 34 10.16 10.09 7.93
N VAL A 35 8.88 9.72 8.03
CA VAL A 35 7.98 10.13 9.11
C VAL A 35 8.26 9.39 10.41
N ILE A 36 8.60 8.09 10.36
CA ILE A 36 8.79 7.31 11.59
C ILE A 36 10.00 7.78 12.39
N PRO A 37 11.18 8.04 11.78
CA PRO A 37 12.30 8.64 12.50
C PRO A 37 12.00 10.03 13.07
N ASP A 38 11.23 10.85 12.36
CA ASP A 38 10.88 12.21 12.80
C ASP A 38 9.88 12.20 13.98
N ILE A 39 8.91 11.29 13.99
CA ILE A 39 7.93 11.18 15.08
C ILE A 39 8.50 10.46 16.30
N PHE A 40 9.36 9.45 16.09
CA PHE A 40 9.89 8.60 17.16
C PHE A 40 11.43 8.49 17.14
N PRO A 41 12.17 9.61 17.25
CA PRO A 41 13.62 9.61 17.13
C PRO A 41 14.30 8.74 18.20
N GLY A 42 13.86 8.84 19.45
CA GLY A 42 14.43 8.06 20.57
C GLY A 42 14.09 6.56 20.52
N ALA A 43 12.91 6.20 20.01
CA ALA A 43 12.49 4.80 19.89
C ALA A 43 13.18 4.10 18.71
N VAL A 44 13.48 4.82 17.63
CA VAL A 44 14.29 4.31 16.53
C VAL A 44 15.75 4.16 16.95
N ALA A 45 16.31 5.12 17.70
CA ALA A 45 17.69 5.05 18.20
C ALA A 45 17.94 3.89 19.18
N THR A 46 16.94 3.56 20.01
CA THR A 46 16.99 2.43 20.96
C THR A 46 16.60 1.09 20.35
N GLY A 47 16.24 1.04 19.06
CA GLY A 47 15.87 -0.17 18.36
C GLY A 47 14.48 -0.72 18.70
N LEU A 48 13.68 0.01 19.47
CA LEU A 48 12.29 -0.35 19.79
C LEU A 48 11.36 -0.22 18.57
N VAL A 49 11.72 0.66 17.63
CA VAL A 49 11.00 0.87 16.38
C VAL A 49 11.95 0.72 15.20
N ALA A 50 11.57 -0.10 14.21
CA ALA A 50 12.37 -0.29 13.01
C ALA A 50 12.28 0.96 12.10
N GLY A 51 13.34 1.77 12.10
CA GLY A 51 13.45 2.93 11.21
C GLY A 51 13.57 2.56 9.73
N LYS A 52 14.03 1.34 9.43
CA LYS A 52 14.01 0.76 8.08
C LYS A 52 13.19 -0.52 8.09
N ILE A 53 12.17 -0.57 7.23
CA ILE A 53 11.34 -1.76 7.03
C ILE A 53 11.76 -2.52 5.78
N SER A 54 11.65 -3.86 5.85
CA SER A 54 11.89 -4.71 4.69
C SER A 54 10.74 -4.57 3.69
N TRP A 55 10.98 -5.02 2.46
CA TRP A 55 9.94 -5.09 1.44
C TRP A 55 8.75 -5.98 1.87
N TYR A 56 9.03 -7.06 2.60
CA TYR A 56 7.99 -7.96 3.09
C TYR A 56 7.14 -7.32 4.20
N THR A 57 7.74 -6.58 5.14
CA THR A 57 6.96 -5.84 6.14
C THR A 57 6.15 -4.69 5.54
N SER A 58 6.72 -3.98 4.55
CA SER A 58 5.99 -2.96 3.79
C SER A 58 4.75 -3.55 3.11
N LEU A 59 4.88 -4.76 2.53
CA LEU A 59 3.77 -5.47 1.90
C LEU A 59 2.65 -5.82 2.88
N LYS A 60 3.00 -6.37 4.05
CA LYS A 60 2.01 -6.67 5.10
C LYS A 60 1.24 -5.41 5.53
N LEU A 61 1.95 -4.31 5.74
CA LEU A 61 1.35 -3.05 6.14
C LEU A 61 0.42 -2.49 5.06
N ALA A 62 0.83 -2.52 3.79
CA ALA A 62 -0.03 -2.07 2.69
C ALA A 62 -1.29 -2.92 2.55
N ILE A 63 -1.22 -4.24 2.73
CA ILE A 63 -2.41 -5.11 2.75
C ILE A 63 -3.34 -4.69 3.90
N LEU A 64 -2.81 -4.50 5.11
CA LEU A 64 -3.62 -4.07 6.26
C LEU A 64 -4.29 -2.71 6.01
N ILE A 65 -3.55 -1.73 5.50
CA ILE A 65 -4.08 -0.41 5.16
C ILE A 65 -5.16 -0.52 4.06
N THR A 66 -4.94 -1.37 3.06
CA THR A 66 -5.91 -1.58 1.98
C THR A 66 -7.19 -2.24 2.49
N ILE A 67 -7.09 -3.24 3.38
CA ILE A 67 -8.26 -3.87 4.00
C ILE A 67 -9.01 -2.86 4.87
N ILE A 68 -8.31 -2.10 5.72
CA ILE A 68 -8.92 -1.08 6.56
C ILE A 68 -9.60 0.00 5.71
N GLY A 69 -8.90 0.52 4.70
CA GLY A 69 -9.45 1.50 3.77
C GLY A 69 -10.63 0.96 2.96
N GLY A 70 -10.60 -0.32 2.57
CA GLY A 70 -11.71 -0.99 1.90
C GLY A 70 -12.93 -1.14 2.80
N ILE A 71 -12.74 -1.46 4.09
CA ILE A 71 -13.83 -1.53 5.08
C ILE A 71 -14.42 -0.14 5.34
N ILE A 72 -13.57 0.88 5.56
CA ILE A 72 -14.02 2.27 5.81
C ILE A 72 -14.71 2.86 4.58
N GLY A 73 -14.21 2.55 3.38
CA GLY A 73 -14.77 2.96 2.10
C GLY A 73 -16.07 2.23 1.72
N TYR A 74 -16.47 1.19 2.47
CA TYR A 74 -17.74 0.50 2.28
C TYR A 74 -18.90 1.37 2.80
N LYS A 75 -19.12 2.52 2.15
CA LYS A 75 -20.36 3.26 2.31
C LYS A 75 -21.40 2.57 1.42
N LYS A 76 -22.34 1.86 2.05
CA LYS A 76 -23.53 1.32 1.36
C LYS A 76 -24.29 2.51 0.77
N SER A 77 -24.19 2.70 -0.55
CA SER A 77 -25.05 3.62 -1.29
C SER A 77 -26.46 3.07 -1.39
#